data_AF-A0A4Y2WNF0-F1
#
_entry.id   AF-A0A4Y2WNF0-F1
#
_cell.length_a   1.000
_cell.length_b   1.000
_cell.length_c   1.000
_cell.angle_alpha   90.00
_cell.angle_beta   90.00
_cell.angle_gamma   90.00
#
_symmetry.space_group_name_H-M   'P 1'
#
loop_
_entity.id
_entity.type
_entity.pdbx_description
1 polymer ?
#
loop_
_entity_poly.entity_id
_entity_poly.type
_entity_poly.pdbx_seq_one_letter_code
_entity_poly.pdbx_strand_id
1 'polypeptide(L)'
;MPVIRTNHSKWYLSEEKYGESIYPNYCSGSAYIINSVVLDAILGLSNHTIPLVPAEDVHITGVLAQKAGVGHVQISNRYAFASTSEERIASGQTIFAHLGPGAEERVEQIWNYLVQKRKQFRNEFLGGL
;
A
#
# COMPACT_ATOMS: atom_id res chain seq x y z
N MET A 1 -1.33 2.20 16.10
CA MET A 1 -0.71 3.54 16.27
C MET A 1 -1.64 4.38 17.16
N PRO A 2 -1.15 5.13 18.16
CA PRO A 2 -1.99 6.04 18.95
C PRO A 2 -2.64 7.12 18.09
N VAL A 3 -3.84 7.55 18.44
CA VAL A 3 -4.51 8.67 17.77
C VAL A 3 -3.79 9.98 18.12
N ILE A 4 -3.53 10.81 17.10
CA ILE A 4 -2.78 12.05 17.28
C ILE A 4 -3.72 13.13 17.82
N ARG A 5 -3.51 13.53 19.07
CA ARG A 5 -4.32 14.55 19.78
C ARG A 5 -3.66 15.93 19.83
N THR A 6 -2.53 16.11 19.17
CA THR A 6 -1.84 17.41 19.08
C THR A 6 -2.47 18.25 17.97
N ASN A 7 -3.15 19.34 18.33
CA ASN A 7 -3.89 20.23 17.41
C ASN A 7 -3.07 20.83 16.25
N HIS A 8 -1.75 20.94 16.38
CA HIS A 8 -0.86 21.45 15.32
C HIS A 8 -0.43 20.38 14.29
N SER A 9 -0.81 19.11 14.50
CA SER A 9 -0.52 18.05 13.54
C SER A 9 -1.55 18.03 12.41
N LYS A 10 -1.11 17.82 11.16
CA LYS A 10 -2.01 17.54 10.04
C LYS A 10 -2.85 16.27 10.22
N TRP A 11 -2.45 15.41 11.16
CA TRP A 11 -3.13 14.17 11.51
C TRP A 11 -3.96 14.30 12.79
N TYR A 12 -4.15 15.51 13.31
CA TYR A 12 -4.93 15.77 14.51
C TYR A 12 -6.37 15.25 14.37
N LEU A 13 -6.81 14.51 15.38
CA LEU A 13 -8.19 14.06 15.50
C LEU A 13 -8.64 14.25 16.95
N SER A 14 -9.74 14.97 17.18
CA SER A 14 -10.25 15.20 18.54
C SER A 14 -10.93 13.95 19.11
N GLU A 15 -10.93 13.82 20.44
CA GLU A 15 -11.61 12.72 21.13
C GLU A 15 -13.12 12.72 20.87
N GLU A 16 -13.73 13.91 20.77
CA GLU A 16 -15.12 14.09 20.37
C GLU A 16 -15.44 13.47 18.99
N LYS A 17 -14.54 13.64 18.01
CA LYS A 17 -14.74 13.07 16.66
C LYS A 17 -14.44 11.59 16.59
N TYR A 18 -13.49 11.12 17.40
CA TYR A 18 -13.05 9.73 17.40
C TYR A 18 -12.62 9.36 18.81
N GLY A 19 -13.49 8.66 19.54
CA GLY A 19 -13.31 8.37 20.96
C GLY A 19 -12.19 7.38 21.26
N GLU A 20 -11.85 6.50 20.32
CA GLU A 20 -10.79 5.51 20.52
C GLU A 20 -9.41 6.19 20.61
N SER A 21 -8.58 5.70 21.54
CA SER A 21 -7.22 6.22 21.74
C SER A 21 -6.17 5.56 20.82
N ILE A 22 -6.53 4.44 20.19
CA ILE A 22 -5.66 3.65 19.31
C ILE A 22 -6.40 3.40 18.00
N TYR A 23 -5.73 3.62 16.87
CA TYR A 23 -6.26 3.23 15.57
C TYR A 23 -6.33 1.70 15.43
N PRO A 24 -7.35 1.16 14.75
CA PRO A 24 -7.43 -0.27 14.44
C PRO A 24 -6.23 -0.69 13.57
N ASN A 25 -6.05 -2.00 13.36
CA ASN A 25 -5.09 -2.51 12.39
C ASN A 25 -5.37 -1.89 11.01
N TYR A 26 -4.31 -1.41 10.35
CA TYR A 26 -4.37 -0.75 9.05
C TYR A 26 -3.07 -1.04 8.28
N CYS A 27 -3.10 -0.87 6.96
CA CYS A 27 -1.91 -0.91 6.12
C CYS A 27 -1.29 0.49 6.05
N SER A 28 0.01 0.62 6.29
CA SER A 28 0.72 1.90 6.16
C SER A 28 0.69 2.42 4.71
N GLY A 29 0.47 3.72 4.55
CA GLY A 29 0.36 4.42 3.26
C GLY A 29 1.60 4.40 2.36
N SER A 30 2.70 3.75 2.77
CA SER A 30 3.84 3.48 1.88
C SER A 30 3.45 2.65 0.66
N ALA A 31 2.58 1.66 0.83
CA ALA A 31 1.87 0.93 -0.24
C ALA A 31 0.89 -0.09 0.36
N TYR A 32 -0.24 -0.30 -0.32
CA TYR A 32 -1.16 -1.39 -0.04
C TYR A 32 -1.87 -1.85 -1.33
N ILE A 33 -2.43 -3.06 -1.31
CA ILE A 33 -3.21 -3.64 -2.41
C ILE A 33 -4.60 -3.97 -1.86
N ILE A 34 -5.63 -3.57 -2.60
CA ILE A 34 -7.02 -3.87 -2.30
C ILE A 34 -7.61 -4.54 -3.56
N ASN A 35 -8.32 -5.65 -3.39
CA ASN A 35 -9.07 -6.27 -4.48
C ASN A 35 -10.47 -5.64 -4.60
N SER A 36 -11.15 -5.87 -5.72
CA SER A 36 -12.47 -5.28 -5.98
C SER A 36 -13.51 -5.69 -4.93
N VAL A 37 -13.51 -6.94 -4.47
CA VAL A 37 -14.45 -7.43 -3.46
C VAL A 37 -14.34 -6.66 -2.14
N VAL A 38 -13.11 -6.42 -1.68
CA VAL A 38 -12.84 -5.62 -0.49
C VAL A 38 -13.21 -4.16 -0.70
N LEU A 39 -12.89 -3.61 -1.88
CA LEU A 39 -13.25 -2.24 -2.23
C LEU A 39 -14.77 -2.03 -2.19
N ASP A 40 -15.53 -2.96 -2.79
CA ASP A 40 -16.99 -2.91 -2.81
C ASP A 40 -17.58 -2.99 -1.39
N ALA A 41 -17.02 -3.85 -0.53
CA ALA A 41 -17.43 -3.95 0.87
C ALA A 41 -17.20 -2.63 1.64
N ILE A 42 -16.07 -1.96 1.39
CA ILE A 42 -15.76 -0.64 1.97
C ILE A 42 -16.71 0.44 1.43
N LEU A 43 -16.93 0.48 0.12
CA LEU A 43 -17.82 1.47 -0.52
C LEU A 43 -19.29 1.28 -0.13
N GLY A 44 -19.70 0.05 0.20
CA GLY A 44 -21.02 -0.26 0.76
C GLY A 44 -21.32 0.46 2.09
N LEU A 45 -20.29 0.94 2.79
CA LEU A 45 -20.45 1.74 4.01
C LEU A 45 -20.78 3.22 3.73
N SER A 46 -20.92 3.63 2.47
CA SER A 46 -21.20 5.03 2.07
C SER A 46 -22.42 5.65 2.75
N ASN A 47 -23.42 4.86 3.11
CA ASN A 47 -24.62 5.34 3.83
C ASN A 47 -24.45 5.42 5.35
N HIS A 48 -23.30 5.01 5.90
CA HIS A 48 -23.03 5.04 7.32
C HIS A 48 -22.35 6.36 7.73
N THR A 49 -22.80 6.96 8.82
CA THR A 49 -22.09 8.09 9.44
C THR A 49 -20.83 7.58 10.13
N ILE A 50 -19.68 7.74 9.47
CA ILE A 50 -18.37 7.33 9.99
C ILE A 50 -17.51 8.59 10.11
N PRO A 51 -16.90 8.85 11.29
CA PRO A 51 -15.99 9.98 11.42
C PRO A 51 -14.83 9.89 10.44
N LEU A 52 -14.61 10.97 9.69
CA LEU A 52 -13.48 11.06 8.78
C LEU A 52 -12.18 11.13 9.60
N VAL A 53 -11.25 10.21 9.28
CA VAL A 53 -9.90 10.23 9.85
C VAL A 53 -8.99 10.95 8.86
N PRO A 54 -8.18 11.94 9.28
CA PRO A 54 -7.34 12.71 8.37
C PRO A 54 -6.28 11.89 7.62
N ALA A 55 -5.76 10.84 8.26
CA ALA A 55 -4.89 9.86 7.62
C ALA A 55 -5.76 8.88 6.81
N GLU A 56 -5.61 8.91 5.50
CA GLU A 56 -6.35 8.16 4.50
C GLU A 56 -6.11 6.65 4.61
N ASP A 57 -4.87 6.24 4.88
CA ASP A 57 -4.47 4.85 5.04
C ASP A 57 -5.15 4.24 6.28
N VAL A 58 -5.18 4.99 7.39
CA VAL A 58 -5.94 4.66 8.60
C VAL A 58 -7.45 4.68 8.33
N HIS A 59 -7.96 5.67 7.61
CA HIS A 59 -9.39 5.78 7.35
C HIS A 59 -9.89 4.59 6.52
N ILE A 60 -9.29 4.35 5.36
CA ILE A 60 -9.74 3.36 4.39
C ILE A 60 -9.37 1.96 4.87
N THR A 61 -8.09 1.72 5.15
CA THR A 61 -7.61 0.38 5.46
C THR A 61 -7.73 0.04 6.94
N GLY A 62 -8.06 0.99 7.82
CA GLY A 62 -8.30 0.74 9.25
C GLY A 62 -9.77 0.81 9.61
N VAL A 63 -10.30 2.02 9.71
CA VAL A 63 -11.66 2.26 10.23
C VAL A 63 -12.74 1.65 9.34
N LEU A 64 -12.69 1.90 8.03
CA LEU A 64 -13.67 1.34 7.09
C LEU A 64 -13.49 -0.18 6.93
N ALA A 65 -12.25 -0.66 6.83
CA ALA A 65 -11.95 -2.09 6.77
C ALA A 65 -12.49 -2.85 7.99
N GLN A 66 -12.26 -2.34 9.20
CA GLN A 66 -12.78 -2.94 10.44
C GLN A 66 -14.31 -3.01 10.43
N LYS A 67 -14.98 -1.92 10.02
CA LYS A 67 -16.45 -1.88 9.91
C LYS A 67 -16.99 -2.82 8.83
N ALA A 68 -16.26 -3.01 7.75
CA ALA A 68 -16.60 -3.93 6.67
C ALA A 68 -16.24 -5.40 6.97
N GLY A 69 -15.63 -5.70 8.13
CA GLY A 69 -15.18 -7.05 8.47
C GLY A 69 -14.01 -7.55 7.64
N VAL A 70 -13.19 -6.63 7.10
CA VAL A 70 -12.04 -6.93 6.25
C VAL A 70 -10.78 -7.09 7.10
N GLY A 71 -10.04 -8.17 6.88
CA GLY A 71 -8.74 -8.44 7.50
C GLY A 71 -7.54 -7.91 6.70
N HIS A 72 -6.35 -8.08 7.25
CA HIS A 72 -5.09 -7.59 6.67
C HIS A 72 -4.09 -8.71 6.45
N VAL A 73 -3.27 -8.55 5.42
CA VAL A 73 -2.10 -9.40 5.17
C VAL A 73 -0.86 -8.52 5.14
N GLN A 74 0.13 -8.86 5.95
CA GLN A 74 1.39 -8.13 5.99
C GLN A 74 2.22 -8.41 4.73
N ILE A 75 2.56 -7.33 4.00
CA ILE A 75 3.38 -7.40 2.78
C ILE A 75 4.75 -6.71 2.95
N SER A 76 5.16 -6.42 4.18
CA SER A 76 6.41 -5.69 4.44
C SER A 76 7.65 -6.39 3.88
N ASN A 77 7.63 -7.72 3.78
CA ASN A 77 8.71 -8.50 3.15
C ASN A 77 8.76 -8.38 1.61
N ARG A 78 7.75 -7.76 0.99
CA ARG A 78 7.67 -7.43 -0.44
C ARG A 78 7.88 -5.94 -0.71
N TYR A 79 8.12 -5.15 0.33
CA TYR A 79 8.40 -3.73 0.24
C TYR A 79 9.91 -3.48 0.43
N ALA A 80 10.51 -2.65 -0.42
CA ALA A 80 11.89 -2.24 -0.29
C ALA A 80 11.99 -0.74 0.06
N PHE A 81 12.78 -0.41 1.09
CA PHE A 81 13.19 0.96 1.39
C PHE A 81 14.63 1.18 0.93
N ALA A 82 14.88 2.33 0.31
CA ALA A 82 16.18 2.81 -0.18
C ALA A 82 16.83 2.01 -1.31
N SER A 83 16.76 0.68 -1.32
CA SER A 83 17.35 -0.13 -2.39
C SER A 83 16.67 -1.48 -2.60
N THR A 84 16.72 -1.97 -3.84
CA THR A 84 16.32 -3.32 -4.26
C THR A 84 17.14 -3.67 -5.49
N SER A 85 17.36 -4.96 -5.77
CA SER A 85 17.94 -5.39 -7.04
C SER A 85 16.87 -5.66 -8.09
N GLU A 86 17.31 -5.64 -9.34
CA GLU A 86 16.54 -5.95 -10.53
C GLU A 86 16.00 -7.39 -10.49
N GLU A 87 16.80 -8.36 -10.02
CA GLU A 87 16.41 -9.76 -9.85
C GLU A 87 15.27 -9.92 -8.84
N ARG A 88 15.31 -9.18 -7.73
CA ARG A 88 14.26 -9.23 -6.71
C ARG A 88 12.93 -8.70 -7.24
N ILE A 89 12.97 -7.66 -8.07
CA ILE A 89 11.78 -7.15 -8.74
C ILE A 89 11.30 -8.16 -9.78
N ALA A 90 12.20 -8.67 -10.63
CA ALA A 90 11.84 -9.60 -11.71
C ALA A 90 11.26 -10.93 -11.21
N SER A 91 11.68 -11.39 -10.03
CA SER A 91 11.14 -12.59 -9.37
C SER A 91 9.87 -12.32 -8.54
N GLY A 92 9.44 -11.06 -8.43
CA GLY A 92 8.30 -10.66 -7.59
C GLY A 92 8.58 -10.72 -6.07
N GLN A 93 9.83 -10.91 -5.66
CA GLN A 93 10.24 -10.81 -4.26
C GLN A 93 10.13 -9.38 -3.72
N THR A 94 10.33 -8.37 -4.58
CA THR A 94 10.00 -6.97 -4.31
C THR A 94 8.85 -6.56 -5.23
N ILE A 95 7.75 -6.07 -4.66
CA ILE A 95 6.57 -5.58 -5.39
C ILE A 95 6.51 -4.05 -5.35
N PHE A 96 6.85 -3.46 -4.20
CA PHE A 96 6.91 -2.01 -4.00
C PHE A 96 8.31 -1.60 -3.57
N ALA A 97 8.79 -0.47 -4.07
CA ALA A 97 10.07 0.09 -3.67
C ALA A 97 9.99 1.61 -3.53
N HIS A 98 10.44 2.14 -2.39
CA HIS A 98 10.66 3.57 -2.21
C HIS A 98 12.16 3.86 -2.31
N LEU A 99 12.56 4.40 -3.47
CA LEU A 99 13.97 4.61 -3.83
C LEU A 99 14.50 6.00 -3.44
N GLY A 100 13.64 6.86 -2.87
CA GLY A 100 14.00 8.21 -2.46
C GLY A 100 14.11 9.21 -3.61
N PRO A 101 14.53 10.46 -3.32
CA PRO A 101 14.72 11.51 -4.33
C PRO A 101 15.84 11.17 -5.32
N GLY A 102 15.68 11.55 -6.58
CA GLY A 102 16.72 11.35 -7.61
C GLY A 102 16.79 9.92 -8.17
N ALA A 103 15.74 9.11 -7.97
CA ALA A 103 15.72 7.71 -8.37
C ALA A 103 15.32 7.48 -9.83
N GLU A 104 15.17 8.52 -10.65
CA GLU A 104 14.68 8.44 -12.03
C GLU A 104 15.53 7.50 -12.89
N GLU A 105 16.86 7.69 -12.87
CA GLU A 105 17.79 6.82 -13.58
C GLU A 105 17.69 5.36 -13.09
N ARG A 106 17.51 5.15 -11.79
CA ARG A 106 17.38 3.81 -11.24
C ARG A 106 16.08 3.13 -11.67
N VAL A 107 14.97 3.87 -11.72
CA VAL A 107 13.69 3.37 -12.22
C VAL A 107 13.81 2.97 -13.70
N GLU A 108 14.49 3.78 -14.51
CA GLU A 108 14.74 3.46 -15.93
C GLU A 108 15.63 2.22 -16.10
N GLN A 109 16.69 2.09 -15.31
CA GLN A 109 17.57 0.91 -15.30
C GLN A 109 16.77 -0.37 -14.96
N ILE A 110 15.96 -0.32 -13.90
CA ILE A 110 15.07 -1.43 -13.51
C ILE A 110 14.11 -1.77 -14.65
N TRP A 111 13.46 -0.76 -15.24
CA TRP A 111 12.52 -0.98 -16.33
C TRP A 111 13.17 -1.66 -17.54
N ASN A 112 14.34 -1.17 -17.97
CA ASN A 112 15.09 -1.72 -19.08
C ASN A 112 15.49 -3.18 -18.83
N TYR A 113 15.92 -3.50 -17.61
CA TYR A 113 16.21 -4.88 -17.22
C TYR A 113 14.98 -5.78 -17.34
N LEU A 114 13.82 -5.35 -16.82
CA LEU A 114 12.58 -6.14 -16.88
C LEU A 114 12.14 -6.40 -18.33
N VAL A 115 12.26 -5.40 -19.20
CA VAL A 115 11.98 -5.54 -20.64
C VAL A 115 12.90 -6.58 -21.29
N GLN A 116 14.20 -6.55 -20.98
CA GLN A 116 15.16 -7.54 -21.49
C GLN A 116 14.84 -8.95 -20.99
N LYS A 117 14.59 -9.12 -19.68
CA LYS A 117 14.18 -10.41 -19.09
C LYS A 117 12.92 -10.96 -19.72
N ARG A 118 11.91 -10.12 -19.99
CA ARG A 118 10.69 -10.53 -20.67
C ARG A 118 10.95 -11.02 -22.09
N LYS A 119 11.83 -10.36 -22.85
CA LYS A 119 12.22 -10.78 -24.20
C LYS A 119 12.92 -12.15 -24.17
N GLN A 120 13.87 -12.34 -23.25
CA GLN A 120 14.56 -13.60 -23.06
C GLN A 120 13.57 -14.74 -22.76
N PHE A 121 12.68 -14.54 -21.78
CA PHE A 121 11.65 -15.51 -21.43
C PHE A 121 10.74 -15.87 -22.63
N ARG A 122 10.33 -14.88 -23.42
CA ARG A 122 9.52 -15.15 -24.62
C ARG A 122 10.28 -15.98 -25.66
N ASN A 123 11.54 -15.68 -25.91
CA ASN A 123 12.33 -16.42 -26.90
C ASN A 123 12.59 -17.86 -26.47
N GLU A 124 12.88 -18.08 -25.18
CA GLU A 124 13.20 -19.39 -24.62
C GLU A 124 11.96 -20.30 -24.48
N PHE A 125 10.79 -19.73 -24.15
CA PHE A 125 9.62 -20.53 -23.76
C PHE A 125 8.37 -20.34 -24.64
N LEU A 126 8.31 -19.28 -25.45
CA LEU A 126 7.14 -18.95 -26.28
C LEU A 126 7.48 -18.78 -27.77
N GLY A 127 8.76 -18.80 -28.16
CA GLY A 127 9.24 -18.61 -29.53
C GLY A 127 9.36 -19.90 -30.36
N GLY A 128 8.86 -21.02 -29.84
CA GLY A 128 8.88 -22.34 -30.50
C GLY A 128 7.54 -22.81 -31.08
N LEU A 129 6.57 -21.91 -31.26
CA LEU A 129 5.30 -22.17 -31.96
C LEU A 129 5.26 -21.44 -33.30
#